data_AF-A0ABD5DWF9-F1
#
_entry.id   AF-A0ABD5DWF9-F1
#
_cell.length_a   1.000
_cell.length_b   1.000
_cell.length_c   1.000
_cell.angle_alpha   90.00
_cell.angle_beta   90.00
_cell.angle_gamma   90.00
#
_symmetry.space_group_name_H-M   'P 1'
#
loop_
_entity.id
_entity.type
_entity.pdbx_description
1 polymer ?
#
loop_
_entity_poly.entity_id
_entity_poly.type
_entity_poly.pdbx_seq_one_letter_code
_entity_poly.pdbx_strand_id
1 'polypeptide(L)' 'MKASIVAKLEALYERHEEVQALLGDAATIADQDKFRALSRE' A
#
# COMPACT_ATOMS: atom_id res chain seq x y z
N MET A 1 14.56 -19.79 5.86
CA MET A 1 14.45 -18.58 5.01
C MET A 1 15.51 -17.58 5.46
N LYS A 2 16.17 -16.82 4.58
CA LYS A 2 17.17 -15.82 5.02
C LYS A 2 16.46 -14.70 5.80
N ALA A 3 16.99 -14.28 6.95
CA ALA A 3 16.40 -13.23 7.79
C ALA A 3 16.17 -11.91 7.01
N SER A 4 17.07 -11.59 6.08
CA SER A 4 16.94 -10.41 5.21
C SER A 4 15.80 -10.47 4.20
N ILE A 5 15.32 -11.67 3.85
CA ILE A 5 14.16 -11.84 2.98
C ILE A 5 12.88 -11.65 3.80
N VAL A 6 12.84 -12.20 5.02
CA VAL A 6 11.71 -12.05 5.95
C VAL A 6 11.44 -10.57 6.22
N ALA A 7 12.47 -9.81 6.62
CA ALA A 7 12.34 -8.37 6.89
C ALA A 7 11.85 -7.56 5.69
N LYS A 8 12.26 -7.93 4.46
CA LYS A 8 11.79 -7.26 3.24
C LYS A 8 10.33 -7.58 2.93
N LEU A 9 9.89 -8.81 3.20
CA LEU A 9 8.50 -9.21 3.00
C LEU A 9 7.58 -8.56 4.04
N GLU A 10 8.03 -8.44 5.29
CA GLU A 10 7.31 -7.71 6.34
C GLU A 10 7.11 -6.24 5.96
N ALA A 11 8.18 -5.56 5.55
CA ALA A 11 8.08 -4.17 5.09
C ALA A 11 7.15 -4.00 3.87
N LEU A 12 7.17 -4.96 2.93
CA LEU A 12 6.28 -4.94 1.78
C LEU A 12 4.81 -5.16 2.20
N TYR A 13 4.59 -6.05 3.16
CA TYR A 13 3.27 -6.33 3.70
C TYR A 13 2.68 -5.12 4.43
N GLU A 14 3.45 -4.48 5.30
CA GLU A 14 3.04 -3.26 6.02
C GLU A 14 2.63 -2.15 5.04
N ARG A 15 3.46 -1.87 4.03
CA ARG A 15 3.15 -0.89 2.99
C ARG A 15 1.88 -1.24 2.21
N HIS A 16 1.66 -2.52 1.92
CA HIS A 16 0.45 -2.96 1.23
C HIS A 16 -0.81 -2.72 2.08
N GLU A 17 -0.76 -2.98 3.39
CA GLU A 17 -1.87 -2.68 4.30
C GLU A 17 -2.17 -1.17 4.36
N GLU A 18 -1.13 -0.33 4.43
CA GLU A 18 -1.28 1.13 4.38
C GLU A 18 -1.94 1.61 3.08
N VAL A 19 -1.49 1.12 1.93
CA VAL A 19 -2.08 1.46 0.62
C VAL A 19 -3.53 1.02 0.54
N GLN A 20 -3.87 -0.17 1.03
CA GLN A 20 -5.27 -0.64 1.04
C GLN A 20 -6.17 0.22 1.93
N ALA A 21 -5.67 0.64 3.09
CA ALA A 21 -6.41 1.57 3.96
C ALA A 21 -6.67 2.91 3.24
N LEU A 22 -5.67 3.45 2.54
CA LEU A 22 -5.82 4.67 1.75
C LEU A 22 -6.77 4.51 0.57
N LEU A 23 -6.77 3.38 -0.12
CA LEU A 23 -7.70 3.12 -1.24
C LEU A 23 -9.14 2.95 -0.78
N GLY A 24 -9.39 2.56 0.48
CA GLY A 24 -10.72 2.51 1.09
C GLY A 24 -11.22 3.86 1.63
N ASP A 25 -10.35 4.86 1.76
CA ASP A 25 -10.70 6.18 2.27
C ASP A 25 -11.51 7.00 1.25
N ALA A 26 -12.64 7.55 1.70
CA ALA A 26 -13.58 8.27 0.84
C ALA A 26 -12.98 9.52 0.19
N ALA A 27 -12.11 10.24 0.90
CA ALA A 27 -11.43 11.42 0.34
C ALA A 27 -10.44 11.02 -0.76
N THR A 28 -9.74 9.91 -0.57
CA THR A 28 -8.84 9.34 -1.58
C THR A 28 -9.59 8.79 -2.78
N ILE A 29 -10.74 8.15 -2.60
CA ILE A 29 -11.61 7.71 -3.71
C ILE A 29 -12.14 8.91 -4.52
N ALA A 30 -12.47 10.02 -3.85
CA ALA A 30 -12.93 11.24 -4.51
C ALA A 30 -11.82 11.93 -5.33
N ASP A 31 -10.55 11.79 -4.94
CA ASP A 31 -9.38 12.25 -5.69
C ASP A 31 -8.90 11.17 -6.67
N GLN A 32 -9.38 11.25 -7.91
CA GLN A 32 -9.08 10.24 -8.94
C GLN A 32 -7.60 10.15 -9.34
N ASP A 33 -6.84 11.24 -9.24
CA ASP A 33 -5.41 11.20 -9.58
C ASP A 33 -4.63 10.49 -8.46
N LYS A 34 -4.95 10.80 -7.21
CA LYS A 34 -4.38 10.12 -6.04
C LYS A 34 -4.76 8.64 -6.00
N PHE A 35 -6.03 8.30 -6.24
CA PHE A 35 -6.50 6.91 -6.27
C PHE A 35 -5.76 6.07 -7.32
N ARG A 36 -5.58 6.61 -8.54
CA ARG A 36 -4.84 5.92 -9.62
C ARG A 36 -3.34 5.82 -9.35
N ALA A 37 -2.76 6.78 -8.64
CA ALA A 37 -1.36 6.69 -8.22
C ALA A 37 -1.17 5.54 -7.22
N LEU A 38 -1.99 5.48 -6.16
CA LEU A 38 -1.94 4.43 -5.14
C LEU A 38 -2.31 3.04 -5.69
N SER A 39 -3.19 2.95 -6.69
CA SER A 39 -3.56 1.66 -7.31
C SER A 39 -2.44 0.99 -8.10
N ARG A 40 -1.35 1.72 -8.40
CA ARG A 40 -0.17 1.21 -9.12
C ARG A 40 1.03 0.94 -8.21
N GLU A 41 0.84 1.19 -6.91
CA GLU A 41 1.85 1.08 -5.86
C GLU A 41 2.08 -0.37 -5.39
#